data_AF-A0A1W9VBV0-F1
#
_entry.id   AF-A0A1W9VBV0-F1
#
_cell.length_a   1.000
_cell.length_b   1.000
_cell.length_c   1.000
_cell.angle_alpha   90.00
_cell.angle_beta   90.00
_cell.angle_gamma   90.00
#
_symmetry.space_group_name_H-M   'P 1'
#
loop_
_entity.id
_entity.type
_entity.pdbx_description
1 polymer ?
#
loop_
_entity_poly.entity_id
_entity_poly.type
_entity_poly.pdbx_seq_one_letter_code
_entity_poly.pdbx_strand_id
1 'polypeptide(L)' 'MTYIQNLLAEIGLEPQRIKMYNMSAAMAGEFVAKAKEMTEIIQPLGLIHYETIQNDWR' A
#
# COMPACT_ATOMS: atom_id res chain seq x y z
N MET A 1 7.16 -9.49 -1.95
CA MET A 1 5.93 -8.66 -1.94
C MET A 1 4.76 -9.41 -1.33
N THR A 2 4.46 -10.63 -1.79
CA THR A 2 3.34 -11.47 -1.30
C THR A 2 3.27 -11.60 0.22
N TYR A 3 4.41 -11.78 0.90
CA TYR A 3 4.43 -11.87 2.36
C TYR A 3 3.83 -10.64 3.06
N ILE A 4 4.23 -9.42 2.69
CA ILE A 4 3.71 -8.20 3.33
C ILE A 4 2.23 -7.99 2.99
N GLN A 5 1.84 -8.29 1.75
CA GLN A 5 0.44 -8.21 1.33
C GLN A 5 -0.46 -9.17 2.13
N ASN A 6 0.04 -10.37 2.44
CA ASN A 6 -0.66 -11.31 3.30
C ASN A 6 -0.75 -10.78 4.74
N LEU A 7 0.32 -10.22 5.29
CA LEU A 7 0.29 -9.60 6.63
C LEU A 7 -0.73 -8.47 6.72
N LEU A 8 -0.85 -7.63 5.68
CA LEU A 8 -1.88 -6.59 5.64
C LEU A 8 -3.28 -7.20 5.70
N ALA A 9 -3.53 -8.24 4.90
CA ALA A 9 -4.82 -8.94 4.94
C ALA A 9 -5.10 -9.58 6.30
N GLU A 10 -4.09 -10.19 6.94
CA GLU A 10 -4.22 -10.80 8.26
C GLU A 10 -4.64 -9.81 9.34
N ILE A 11 -4.17 -8.56 9.26
CA ILE A 11 -4.54 -7.50 10.21
C ILE A 11 -5.79 -6.70 9.80
N GLY A 12 -6.50 -7.12 8.76
CA GLY A 12 -7.75 -6.48 8.30
C GLY A 12 -7.57 -5.30 7.36
N LEU A 13 -6.39 -5.15 6.75
CA LEU A 13 -6.10 -4.10 5.77
C LEU A 13 -6.04 -4.63 4.34
N GLU A 14 -6.45 -3.79 3.40
CA GLU A 14 -6.45 -4.10 1.97
C GLU A 14 -5.01 -4.24 1.42
N PRO A 15 -4.64 -5.37 0.80
CA PRO A 15 -3.29 -5.59 0.25
C PRO A 15 -2.85 -4.56 -0.79
N GLN A 16 -3.80 -3.90 -1.47
CA GLN A 16 -3.55 -2.88 -2.49
C GLN A 16 -2.92 -1.62 -1.91
N ARG A 17 -2.95 -1.44 -0.58
CA ARG A 17 -2.29 -0.33 0.12
C ARG A 17 -0.76 -0.39 0.04
N ILE A 18 -0.18 -1.50 -0.43
CA ILE A 18 1.25 -1.63 -0.69
C ILE A 18 1.56 -2.12 -2.10
N LYS A 19 2.55 -1.49 -2.71
CA LYS A 19 3.15 -1.90 -3.98
C LYS A 19 4.62 -1.53 -4.00
N MET A 20 5.45 -2.36 -4.65
CA MET A 20 6.89 -2.14 -4.78
C MET A 20 7.24 -2.04 -6.25
N TYR A 21 8.04 -1.04 -6.55
CA TYR A 21 8.56 -0.80 -7.88
C TYR A 21 10.08 -0.85 -7.79
N ASN A 22 10.73 -1.54 -8.72
CA ASN A 22 12.17 -1.44 -8.89
C ASN A 22 12.45 -0.21 -9.76
N MET A 23 13.18 0.76 -9.23
CA MET A 23 13.57 1.94 -9.98
C MET A 23 14.94 2.48 -9.57
N SER A 24 15.64 3.05 -10.55
CA SER A 24 16.92 3.76 -10.37
C SER A 24 16.67 5.25 -10.18
N ALA A 25 17.68 5.96 -9.68
CA ALA A 25 17.61 7.40 -9.42
C ALA A 25 17.37 8.26 -10.68
N ALA A 26 17.64 7.74 -11.88
CA ALA A 26 17.44 8.47 -13.14
C ALA A 26 15.98 8.47 -13.62
N MET A 27 15.11 7.65 -13.02
CA MET A 27 13.75 7.42 -13.51
C MET A 27 12.70 8.31 -12.84
N ALA A 28 12.97 9.62 -12.78
CA ALA A 28 12.08 10.60 -12.14
C ALA A 28 10.67 10.62 -12.76
N GLY A 29 10.57 10.50 -14.09
CA GLY A 29 9.26 10.46 -14.78
C GLY A 29 8.42 9.25 -14.38
N GLU A 30 9.02 8.07 -14.34
CA GLU A 30 8.34 6.85 -13.89
C GLU A 30 7.95 6.94 -12.41
N PHE A 31 8.79 7.53 -11.56
CA PHE A 31 8.44 7.77 -10.16
C PHE A 31 7.17 8.61 -10.04
N VAL A 32 7.05 9.72 -10.78
CA VAL A 32 5.85 10.58 -10.77
C VAL A 32 4.62 9.79 -11.23
N ALA A 33 4.75 9.00 -12.30
CA ALA A 33 3.65 8.17 -12.80
C ALA A 33 3.21 7.11 -11.77
N LYS A 34 4.18 6.42 -11.12
CA LYS A 34 3.88 5.40 -10.10
C LYS A 34 3.31 5.99 -8.82
N ALA A 35 3.78 7.15 -8.38
CA ALA A 35 3.20 7.84 -7.24
C ALA A 35 1.73 8.24 -7.51
N LYS A 36 1.44 8.71 -8.72
CA LYS A 36 0.07 9.01 -9.14
C LYS A 36 -0.81 7.75 -9.18
N GLU A 37 -0.34 6.68 -9.80
CA GLU A 37 -1.02 5.37 -9.84
C GLU A 37 -1.35 4.85 -8.43
N MET A 38 -0.39 4.91 -7.50
CA MET A 38 -0.62 4.50 -6.11
C MET A 38 -1.65 5.38 -5.41
N THR A 39 -1.66 6.68 -5.67
CA THR A 39 -2.65 7.61 -5.10
C THR A 39 -4.05 7.27 -5.59
N GLU A 40 -4.21 7.01 -6.89
CA GLU A 40 -5.49 6.62 -7.50
C GLU A 40 -6.01 5.28 -6.96
N ILE A 41 -5.11 4.32 -6.66
CA ILE A 41 -5.48 3.03 -6.04
C ILE A 41 -5.95 3.22 -4.59
N ILE A 42 -5.26 4.06 -3.81
CA ILE A 42 -5.54 4.21 -2.36
C ILE A 42 -6.73 5.14 -2.10
N GLN A 43 -6.97 6.13 -2.96
CA GLN A 43 -8.06 7.10 -2.81
C GLN A 43 -9.44 6.47 -2.52
N PRO A 44 -9.93 5.46 -3.27
CA PRO A 44 -11.21 4.82 -2.99
C PRO A 44 -11.21 3.96 -1.72
N LEU A 45 -10.04 3.54 -1.22
CA LEU A 45 -9.91 2.75 0.01
C LEU A 45 -10.05 3.62 1.27
N GLY A 46 -9.97 4.94 1.12
CA GLY A 46 -10.08 5.89 2.23
C GLY A 46 -8.95 5.78 3.27
N LEU A 47 -9.13 6.50 4.37
CA LEU A 47 -8.21 6.49 5.50
C LEU A 47 -8.32 5.17 6.26
N ILE A 48 -7.19 4.74 6.83
CA ILE A 48 -7.17 3.62 7.77
C ILE A 48 -7.67 4.13 9.11
N HIS A 49 -8.71 3.51 9.66
CA HIS A 49 -9.15 3.75 11.03
C HIS A 49 -8.45 2.74 11.94
N TYR A 50 -7.99 3.18 13.13
CA TYR A 50 -7.26 2.30 14.04
C TYR A 50 -8.10 1.08 14.47
N GLU A 51 -9.42 1.25 14.53
CA GLU A 51 -10.42 0.23 14.87
C GLU A 51 -10.54 -0.88 13.81
N THR A 52 -10.06 -0.62 12.59
CA THR A 52 -10.07 -1.59 11.48
C THR A 52 -8.94 -2.62 11.61
N ILE A 53 -7.94 -2.36 12.46
CA ILE A 53 -6.83 -3.28 12.70
C ILE A 53 -7.31 -4.35 13.69
N GLN A 54 -7.69 -5.52 13.15
CA GLN A 54 -8.40 -6.55 13.93
C GLN A 54 -7.48 -7.37 14.86
N ASN A 55 -6.16 -7.27 14.68
CA ASN A 55 -5.18 -7.92 15.53
C ASN A 55 -4.46 -6.88 16.39
N ASP A 56 -5.00 -6.63 17.59
CA ASP A 56 -4.30 -5.89 18.65
C ASP A 56 -3.21 -6.83 19.20
N TRP A 57 -1.98 -6.73 18.69
CA TRP A 57 -0.83 -7.53 19.11
C TRP A 57 -0.29 -7.11 20.49
N ARG A 58 -1.18 -6.85 21.45
CA ARG A 58 -0.85 -6.64 22.86
C ARG A 58 -0.84 -7.95 23.64
#